data_AF-A0AA91JAA7-F1
#
_entry.id   AF-A0AA91JAA7-F1
#
_cell.length_a   1.000
_cell.length_b   1.000
_cell.length_c   1.000
_cell.angle_alpha   90.00
_cell.angle_beta   90.00
_cell.angle_gamma   90.00
#
_symmetry.space_group_name_H-M   'P 1'
#
loop_
_entity.id
_entity.type
_entity.pdbx_description
1 polymer ?
#
loop_
_entity_poly.entity_id
_entity_poly.type
_entity_poly.pdbx_seq_one_letter_code
_entity_poly.pdbx_strand_id
1 'polypeptide(L)'
;MRNHLNLFDVMTALQFCRIWLEFYRNEALARAEEIGVYNAFFSENVAELDSEISITACNVFDTEVLEEDGSSILEILNHSLSLKRTLTSYLERIETAKTEDYEKRAKAIKTGIYFLDQQIYSIQMQMKTDKKIFVCLEVTPSFETQLSEAIHLLDQEALQIMQLGLGINFTPPHKI
;
A
#
# COMPACT_ATOMS: atom_id res chain seq x y z
N MET A 1 -26.65 -9.66 -8.91
CA MET A 1 -26.03 -8.94 -10.06
C MET A 1 -24.53 -9.22 -10.01
N ARG A 2 -23.91 -9.69 -11.09
CA ARG A 2 -22.44 -9.83 -11.14
C ARG A 2 -21.86 -8.42 -11.23
N ASN A 3 -21.37 -7.87 -10.11
CA ASN A 3 -20.64 -6.60 -10.13
C ASN A 3 -19.49 -6.74 -11.15
N HIS A 4 -19.62 -6.01 -12.25
CA HIS A 4 -18.52 -5.84 -13.18
C HIS A 4 -17.51 -4.95 -12.47
N LEU A 5 -16.41 -5.57 -12.06
CA LEU A 5 -15.28 -4.86 -11.49
C LEU A 5 -14.70 -3.96 -12.58
N ASN A 6 -14.70 -2.65 -12.35
CA ASN A 6 -14.13 -1.68 -13.27
C ASN A 6 -12.60 -1.73 -13.16
N LEU A 7 -11.93 -2.04 -14.28
CA LEU A 7 -10.48 -2.21 -14.31
C LEU A 7 -9.72 -0.90 -14.04
N PHE A 8 -10.29 0.26 -14.36
CA PHE A 8 -9.70 1.55 -13.97
C PHE A 8 -9.68 1.73 -12.45
N ASP A 9 -10.75 1.35 -11.77
CA ASP A 9 -10.82 1.47 -10.31
C ASP A 9 -9.83 0.51 -9.64
N VAL A 10 -9.65 -0.70 -10.20
CA VAL A 10 -8.63 -1.65 -9.72
C VAL A 10 -7.23 -1.08 -9.89
N MET A 11 -6.89 -0.63 -11.10
CA MET A 11 -5.59 -0.03 -11.40
C MET A 11 -5.31 1.14 -10.46
N THR A 12 -6.30 2.00 -10.24
CA THR A 12 -6.21 3.15 -9.33
C THR A 12 -5.93 2.70 -7.90
N ALA A 13 -6.64 1.67 -7.41
CA ALA A 13 -6.43 1.14 -6.07
C ALA A 13 -5.06 0.47 -5.89
N LEU A 14 -4.59 -0.27 -6.90
CA LEU A 14 -3.25 -0.87 -6.91
C LEU A 14 -2.16 0.20 -6.84
N GLN A 15 -2.26 1.22 -7.70
CA GLN A 15 -1.28 2.32 -7.77
C GLN A 15 -1.30 3.20 -6.53
N PHE A 16 -2.49 3.48 -5.98
CA PHE A 16 -2.61 4.16 -4.70
C PHE A 16 -1.87 3.41 -3.59
N CYS A 17 -2.12 2.10 -3.44
CA CYS A 17 -1.42 1.31 -2.43
C CYS A 17 0.08 1.24 -2.71
N ARG A 18 0.51 1.04 -3.96
CA ARG A 18 1.94 1.03 -4.34
C ARG A 18 2.65 2.29 -3.84
N ILE A 19 2.11 3.47 -4.13
CA ILE A 19 2.73 4.76 -3.76
C ILE A 19 2.80 4.92 -2.24
N TRP A 20 1.72 4.60 -1.52
CA TRP A 20 1.70 4.73 -0.07
C TRP A 20 2.62 3.74 0.63
N LEU A 21 2.65 2.48 0.18
CA LEU A 21 3.60 1.48 0.71
C LEU A 21 5.05 1.91 0.46
N GLU A 22 5.35 2.47 -0.72
CA GLU A 22 6.67 3.02 -1.04
C GLU A 22 7.04 4.19 -0.12
N PHE A 23 6.11 5.10 0.16
CA PHE A 23 6.30 6.18 1.12
C PHE A 23 6.68 5.64 2.51
N TYR A 24 5.87 4.75 3.10
CA TYR A 24 6.13 4.21 4.44
C TYR A 24 7.43 3.42 4.51
N ARG A 25 7.73 2.62 3.47
CA ARG A 25 8.97 1.87 3.37
C ARG A 25 10.17 2.81 3.36
N ASN A 26 10.15 3.84 2.52
CA ASN A 26 11.28 4.76 2.39
C ASN A 26 11.48 5.59 3.67
N GLU A 27 10.40 5.99 4.33
CA GLU A 27 10.46 6.65 5.64
C GLU A 27 11.08 5.73 6.70
N ALA A 28 10.66 4.46 6.75
CA ALA A 28 11.21 3.49 7.68
C ALA A 28 12.72 3.24 7.44
N LEU A 29 13.13 3.11 6.18
CA LEU A 29 14.53 2.93 5.81
C LEU A 29 15.40 4.14 6.15
N ALA A 30 14.90 5.36 5.90
CA ALA A 30 15.60 6.59 6.28
C ALA A 30 15.80 6.66 7.81
N ARG A 31 14.76 6.35 8.60
CA ARG A 31 14.87 6.29 10.06
C ARG A 31 15.81 5.19 10.54
N ALA A 32 15.80 4.02 9.88
CA ALA A 32 16.73 2.94 10.19
C ALA A 32 18.18 3.35 9.97
N GLU A 33 18.46 4.16 8.95
CA GLU A 33 19.77 4.77 8.69
C GLU A 33 20.16 5.76 9.77
N GLU A 34 19.26 6.67 10.16
CA GLU A 34 19.49 7.67 11.20
C GLU A 34 19.87 7.04 12.55
N ILE A 35 19.25 5.91 12.93
CA ILE A 35 19.52 5.24 14.20
C ILE A 35 20.57 4.12 14.10
N GLY A 36 21.18 3.93 12.93
CA GLY A 36 22.30 2.99 12.73
C GLY A 36 21.92 1.52 12.64
N VAL A 37 20.65 1.19 12.36
CA VAL A 37 20.16 -0.20 12.22
C VAL A 37 19.82 -0.57 10.77
N TYR A 38 20.12 0.29 9.81
CA TYR A 38 19.83 0.08 8.38
C TYR A 38 20.27 -1.30 7.86
N ASN A 39 21.47 -1.75 8.21
CA ASN A 39 22.00 -3.04 7.75
C ASN A 39 21.17 -4.25 8.22
N ALA A 40 20.39 -4.12 9.30
CA ALA A 40 19.47 -5.16 9.74
C ALA A 40 18.35 -5.42 8.73
N PHE A 41 17.97 -4.43 7.93
CA PHE A 41 16.95 -4.53 6.89
C PHE A 41 17.44 -5.21 5.60
N PHE A 42 18.74 -5.45 5.47
CA PHE A 42 19.35 -6.10 4.29
C PHE A 42 20.17 -7.35 4.63
N SER A 43 20.17 -7.76 5.91
CA SER A 43 20.89 -8.94 6.38
C SER A 43 20.24 -10.22 5.87
N GLU A 44 21.05 -11.21 5.46
CA GLU A 44 20.54 -12.53 5.06
C GLU A 44 19.89 -13.32 6.22
N ASN A 45 20.15 -12.92 7.47
CA ASN A 45 19.57 -13.51 8.70
C ASN A 45 18.41 -12.67 9.27
N VAL A 46 17.43 -12.34 8.44
CA VAL A 46 16.24 -11.54 8.80
C VAL A 46 15.47 -12.12 10.01
N ALA A 47 15.37 -13.46 10.09
CA ALA A 47 14.53 -14.15 11.08
C ALA A 47 14.97 -13.97 12.54
N GLU A 48 16.26 -13.69 12.81
CA GLU A 48 16.78 -13.48 14.16
C GLU A 48 16.61 -12.03 14.63
N LEU A 49 16.41 -11.08 13.71
CA LEU A 49 16.37 -9.63 13.98
C LEU A 49 14.93 -9.08 14.12
N ASP A 50 13.94 -9.82 13.61
CA ASP A 50 12.53 -9.42 13.57
C ASP A 50 11.90 -9.13 14.94
N SER A 51 12.40 -9.76 16.01
CA SER A 51 11.88 -9.53 17.37
C SER A 51 12.51 -8.34 18.10
N GLU A 52 13.62 -7.79 17.59
CA GLU A 52 14.42 -6.78 18.30
C GLU A 52 14.39 -5.40 17.64
N ILE A 53 14.11 -5.33 16.34
CA ILE A 53 14.19 -4.08 15.56
C ILE A 53 12.88 -3.83 14.82
N SER A 54 12.16 -2.79 15.24
CA SER A 54 11.02 -2.23 14.52
C SER A 54 11.16 -0.71 14.39
N ILE A 55 10.78 -0.18 13.23
CA ILE A 55 10.76 1.24 12.95
C ILE A 55 9.32 1.65 12.68
N THR A 56 8.80 2.59 13.46
CA THR A 56 7.51 3.20 13.16
C THR A 56 7.70 4.25 12.06
N ALA A 57 6.95 4.15 10.97
CA ALA A 57 6.83 5.16 9.91
C ALA A 57 5.40 5.73 9.95
N CYS A 58 5.23 7.05 9.90
CA CYS A 58 3.95 7.71 10.13
C CYS A 58 3.67 8.80 9.09
N ASN A 59 2.44 8.78 8.57
CA ASN A 59 1.84 9.93 7.90
C ASN A 59 0.85 10.65 8.84
N VAL A 60 0.72 11.97 8.67
CA VAL A 60 -0.19 12.79 9.45
C VAL A 60 -1.19 13.47 8.52
N PHE A 61 -2.48 13.24 8.79
CA PHE A 61 -3.55 14.05 8.21
C PHE A 61 -3.88 15.19 9.17
N ASP A 62 -3.59 16.42 8.75
CA ASP A 62 -3.98 17.63 9.45
C ASP A 62 -5.34 18.10 8.91
N THR A 63 -6.37 18.11 9.76
CA THR A 63 -7.73 18.45 9.34
C THR A 63 -7.84 19.90 8.89
N GLU A 64 -7.06 20.81 9.47
CA GLU A 64 -7.09 22.23 9.09
C GLU A 64 -6.51 22.43 7.69
N VAL A 65 -5.39 21.76 7.39
CA VAL A 65 -4.78 21.78 6.04
C VAL A 65 -5.71 21.15 5.00
N LEU A 66 -6.37 20.04 5.35
CA LEU A 66 -7.33 19.40 4.46
C LEU A 66 -8.51 20.32 4.12
N GLU A 67 -9.03 21.05 5.11
CA GLU A 67 -10.11 22.02 4.90
C GLU A 67 -9.66 23.18 4.00
N GLU A 68 -8.43 23.68 4.16
CA GLU A 68 -7.85 24.72 3.29
C GLU A 68 -7.74 24.27 1.83
N ASP A 69 -7.40 23.00 1.60
CA ASP A 69 -7.32 22.38 0.27
C ASP A 69 -8.69 21.93 -0.29
N GLY A 70 -9.78 22.19 0.44
CA GLY A 70 -11.14 21.84 0.03
C GLY A 70 -11.45 20.34 0.10
N SER A 71 -10.75 19.60 0.96
CA SER A 71 -11.02 18.20 1.26
C SER A 71 -11.42 17.99 2.73
N SER A 72 -11.68 16.76 3.12
CA SER A 72 -11.98 16.42 4.51
C SER A 72 -11.50 15.01 4.87
N ILE A 73 -11.30 14.79 6.17
CA ILE A 73 -10.96 13.46 6.68
C ILE A 73 -12.03 12.42 6.35
N LEU A 74 -13.30 12.83 6.26
CA LEU A 74 -14.40 11.95 5.88
C LEU A 74 -14.28 11.48 4.43
N GLU A 75 -13.86 12.37 3.52
CA GLU A 75 -13.57 12.00 2.13
C GLU A 75 -12.43 11.00 2.04
N ILE A 76 -11.34 11.22 2.80
CA ILE A 76 -10.21 10.29 2.87
C ILE A 76 -10.66 8.92 3.38
N LEU A 77 -11.49 8.88 4.43
CA LEU A 77 -12.05 7.64 4.97
C LEU A 77 -12.90 6.91 3.91
N ASN A 78 -13.82 7.63 3.27
CA ASN A 78 -14.70 7.06 2.25
C ASN A 78 -13.92 6.56 1.04
N HIS A 79 -12.88 7.29 0.63
CA HIS A 79 -11.99 6.86 -0.44
C HIS A 79 -11.25 5.58 -0.05
N SER A 80 -10.67 5.53 1.15
CA SER A 80 -9.96 4.34 1.67
C SER A 80 -10.87 3.10 1.72
N LEU A 81 -12.12 3.26 2.19
CA LEU A 81 -13.12 2.20 2.20
C LEU A 81 -13.48 1.72 0.79
N SER A 82 -13.59 2.65 -0.17
CA SER A 82 -13.86 2.34 -1.58
C SER A 82 -12.71 1.53 -2.19
N LEU A 83 -11.46 2.00 -2.03
CA LEU A 83 -10.27 1.32 -2.52
C LEU A 83 -10.14 -0.09 -1.92
N LYS A 84 -10.36 -0.22 -0.61
CA LYS A 84 -10.34 -1.51 0.08
C LYS A 84 -11.35 -2.47 -0.53
N ARG A 85 -12.61 -2.03 -0.72
CA ARG A 85 -13.65 -2.85 -1.33
C ARG A 85 -13.27 -3.29 -2.74
N THR A 86 -12.73 -2.38 -3.55
CA THR A 86 -12.27 -2.68 -4.90
C THR A 86 -11.17 -3.74 -4.91
N LEU A 87 -10.16 -3.62 -4.04
CA LEU A 87 -9.08 -4.60 -3.94
C LEU A 87 -9.55 -5.94 -3.39
N THR A 88 -10.47 -5.97 -2.42
CA THR A 88 -11.06 -7.21 -1.92
C THR A 88 -11.82 -7.95 -3.02
N SER A 89 -12.68 -7.25 -3.77
CA SER A 89 -13.40 -7.87 -4.90
C SER A 89 -12.48 -8.28 -6.04
N TYR A 90 -11.37 -7.56 -6.25
CA TYR A 90 -10.34 -7.94 -7.21
C TYR A 90 -9.59 -9.20 -6.76
N LEU A 91 -9.20 -9.26 -5.48
CA LEU A 91 -8.57 -10.41 -4.86
C LEU A 91 -9.43 -11.66 -5.05
N GLU A 92 -10.72 -11.62 -4.68
CA GLU A 92 -11.66 -12.74 -4.89
C GLU A 92 -11.67 -13.25 -6.34
N ARG A 93 -11.63 -12.35 -7.33
CA ARG A 93 -11.58 -12.73 -8.74
C ARG A 93 -10.29 -13.46 -9.10
N ILE A 94 -9.13 -12.95 -8.68
CA ILE A 94 -7.86 -13.64 -8.97
C ILE A 94 -7.75 -14.97 -8.22
N GLU A 95 -8.32 -15.09 -7.00
CA GLU A 95 -8.37 -16.36 -6.26
C GLU A 95 -9.17 -17.42 -7.03
N THR A 96 -10.30 -17.02 -7.64
CA THR A 96 -11.12 -17.93 -8.45
C THR A 96 -10.46 -18.32 -9.78
N ALA A 97 -9.63 -17.46 -10.35
CA ALA A 97 -9.00 -17.70 -11.65
C ALA A 97 -7.81 -18.68 -11.59
N LYS A 98 -7.20 -18.89 -10.40
CA LYS A 98 -6.07 -19.80 -10.17
C LYS A 98 -4.96 -19.70 -11.23
N THR A 99 -4.59 -18.47 -11.58
CA THR A 99 -3.51 -18.23 -12.54
C THR A 99 -2.14 -18.61 -11.95
N GLU A 100 -1.14 -18.76 -12.81
CA GLU A 100 0.27 -18.81 -12.39
C GLU A 100 0.61 -17.57 -11.54
N ASP A 101 1.50 -17.73 -10.56
CA ASP A 101 1.91 -16.72 -9.56
C ASP A 101 0.77 -16.09 -8.72
N TYR A 102 -0.42 -16.69 -8.71
CA TYR A 102 -1.56 -16.19 -7.94
C TYR A 102 -1.21 -15.90 -6.46
N GLU A 103 -0.49 -16.79 -5.78
CA GLU A 103 -0.18 -16.64 -4.36
C GLU A 103 0.64 -15.38 -4.07
N LYS A 104 1.61 -15.07 -4.93
CA LYS A 104 2.45 -13.87 -4.81
C LYS A 104 1.62 -12.60 -5.04
N ARG A 105 0.82 -12.59 -6.10
CA ARG A 105 -0.09 -11.47 -6.44
C ARG A 105 -1.09 -11.22 -5.32
N ALA A 106 -1.70 -12.29 -4.80
CA ALA A 106 -2.63 -12.22 -3.67
C ALA A 106 -1.95 -11.68 -2.41
N LYS A 107 -0.73 -12.11 -2.10
CA LYS A 107 0.04 -11.59 -0.96
C LYS A 107 0.30 -10.09 -1.10
N ALA A 108 0.70 -9.62 -2.29
CA ALA A 108 0.92 -8.20 -2.56
C ALA A 108 -0.36 -7.36 -2.37
N ILE A 109 -1.49 -7.83 -2.90
CA ILE A 109 -2.79 -7.16 -2.74
C ILE A 109 -3.22 -7.17 -1.26
N LYS A 110 -2.98 -8.26 -0.52
CA LYS A 110 -3.23 -8.34 0.92
C LYS A 110 -2.39 -7.35 1.71
N THR A 111 -1.13 -7.12 1.33
CA THR A 111 -0.29 -6.05 1.92
C THR A 111 -0.89 -4.67 1.69
N GLY A 112 -1.39 -4.37 0.47
CA GLY A 112 -2.08 -3.11 0.18
C GLY A 112 -3.37 -2.94 0.98
N ILE A 113 -4.17 -4.00 1.12
CA ILE A 113 -5.38 -4.02 1.96
C ILE A 113 -5.02 -3.79 3.43
N TYR A 114 -3.95 -4.41 3.93
CA TYR A 114 -3.47 -4.20 5.29
C TYR A 114 -3.15 -2.72 5.56
N PHE A 115 -2.47 -2.04 4.63
CA PHE A 115 -2.25 -0.60 4.75
C PHE A 115 -3.57 0.18 4.83
N LEU A 116 -4.52 -0.09 3.92
CA LEU A 116 -5.82 0.57 3.95
C LEU A 116 -6.56 0.32 5.27
N ASP A 117 -6.44 -0.88 5.85
CA ASP A 117 -7.00 -1.21 7.15
C ASP A 117 -6.39 -0.38 8.28
N GLN A 118 -5.07 -0.21 8.30
CA GLN A 118 -4.41 0.67 9.27
C GLN A 118 -4.88 2.13 9.12
N GLN A 119 -4.96 2.63 7.88
CA GLN A 119 -5.45 3.99 7.62
C GLN A 119 -6.90 4.18 8.08
N ILE A 120 -7.80 3.26 7.71
CA ILE A 120 -9.21 3.30 8.11
C ILE A 120 -9.32 3.27 9.63
N TYR A 121 -8.58 2.37 10.29
CA TYR A 121 -8.60 2.24 11.75
C TYR A 121 -8.14 3.51 12.45
N SER A 122 -6.97 4.06 12.06
CA SER A 122 -6.44 5.31 12.62
C SER A 122 -7.43 6.46 12.47
N ILE A 123 -8.03 6.62 11.29
CA ILE A 123 -9.02 7.67 11.05
C ILE A 123 -10.25 7.45 11.93
N GLN A 124 -10.83 6.25 11.94
CA GLN A 124 -12.05 5.99 12.71
C GLN A 124 -11.86 6.19 14.22
N MET A 125 -10.66 5.90 14.73
CA MET A 125 -10.33 6.08 16.14
C MET A 125 -10.11 7.54 16.54
N GLN A 126 -9.48 8.34 15.69
CA GLN A 126 -9.02 9.71 16.02
C GLN A 126 -9.91 10.83 15.46
N MET A 127 -10.74 10.55 14.44
CA MET A 127 -11.54 11.56 13.69
C MET A 127 -12.47 12.42 14.56
N LYS A 128 -12.89 11.95 15.74
CA LYS A 128 -13.82 12.69 16.61
C LYS A 128 -13.12 13.62 17.60
N THR A 129 -11.84 13.43 17.83
CA THR A 129 -11.11 14.03 18.95
C THR A 129 -9.92 14.85 18.51
N ASP A 130 -9.31 14.52 17.38
CA ASP A 130 -7.99 15.01 17.02
C ASP A 130 -8.01 15.82 15.72
N LYS A 131 -7.34 16.97 15.75
CA LYS A 131 -7.05 17.79 14.56
C LYS A 131 -5.96 17.18 13.67
N LYS A 132 -5.18 16.27 14.24
CA LYS A 132 -4.07 15.58 13.58
C LYS A 132 -4.25 14.09 13.77
N ILE A 133 -4.38 13.38 12.66
CA ILE A 133 -4.61 11.94 12.66
C ILE A 133 -3.36 11.24 12.17
N PHE A 134 -2.81 10.39 13.03
CA PHE A 134 -1.58 9.66 12.75
C PHE A 134 -1.92 8.28 12.19
N VAL A 135 -1.42 8.02 10.99
CA VAL A 135 -1.46 6.70 10.36
C VAL A 135 -0.04 6.16 10.34
N CYS A 136 0.23 5.18 11.19
CA CYS A 136 1.56 4.65 11.38
C CYS A 136 1.62 3.17 11.01
N LEU A 137 2.72 2.75 10.39
CA LEU A 137 3.08 1.35 10.17
C LEU A 137 4.33 1.03 10.97
N GLU A 138 4.30 -0.11 11.67
CA GLU A 138 5.50 -0.68 12.28
C GLU A 138 6.20 -1.56 11.26
N VAL A 139 7.43 -1.18 10.90
CA VAL A 139 8.21 -1.84 9.86
C VAL A 139 9.38 -2.59 10.50
N THR A 140 9.29 -3.92 10.45
CA THR A 140 10.39 -4.83 10.76
C THR A 140 11.19 -5.13 9.49
N PRO A 141 12.42 -5.70 9.59
CA PRO A 141 13.17 -6.18 8.44
C PRO A 141 12.37 -7.13 7.51
N SER A 142 11.65 -8.12 8.05
CA SER A 142 10.84 -9.00 7.21
C SER A 142 9.65 -8.30 6.57
N PHE A 143 9.02 -7.37 7.29
CA PHE A 143 7.93 -6.60 6.73
C PHE A 143 8.41 -5.65 5.64
N GLU A 144 9.59 -5.05 5.77
CA GLU A 144 10.23 -4.28 4.69
C GLU A 144 10.39 -5.12 3.43
N THR A 145 10.88 -6.36 3.54
CA THR A 145 11.02 -7.25 2.38
C THR A 145 9.66 -7.52 1.74
N GLN A 146 8.62 -7.75 2.56
CA GLN A 146 7.25 -7.91 2.08
C GLN A 146 6.70 -6.64 1.42
N LEU A 147 7.02 -5.45 1.94
CA LEU A 147 6.65 -4.16 1.35
C LEU A 147 7.34 -3.99 0.00
N SER A 148 8.64 -4.26 -0.10
CA SER A 148 9.43 -4.22 -1.34
C SER A 148 8.84 -5.11 -2.42
N GLU A 149 8.55 -6.37 -2.08
CA GLU A 149 7.90 -7.32 -2.98
C GLU A 149 6.51 -6.83 -3.41
N ALA A 150 5.71 -6.35 -2.46
CA ALA A 150 4.35 -5.87 -2.74
C ALA A 150 4.36 -4.66 -3.67
N ILE A 151 5.24 -3.68 -3.45
CA ILE A 151 5.39 -2.50 -4.32
C ILE A 151 5.67 -2.93 -5.76
N HIS A 152 6.62 -3.85 -5.96
CA HIS A 152 6.97 -4.34 -7.30
C HIS A 152 5.80 -5.08 -7.97
N LEU A 153 5.14 -5.98 -7.24
CA LEU A 153 4.05 -6.80 -7.77
C LEU A 153 2.78 -6.00 -8.05
N LEU A 154 2.45 -5.01 -7.20
CA LEU A 154 1.30 -4.11 -7.43
C LEU A 154 1.51 -3.27 -8.69
N ASP A 155 2.74 -2.81 -8.94
CA ASP A 155 3.07 -2.06 -10.15
C ASP A 155 2.97 -2.94 -11.41
N GLN A 156 3.53 -4.14 -11.36
CA GLN A 156 3.41 -5.12 -12.44
C GLN A 156 1.95 -5.46 -12.74
N GLU A 157 1.13 -5.66 -11.71
CA GLU A 157 -0.30 -5.95 -11.89
C GLU A 157 -1.03 -4.80 -12.57
N ALA A 158 -0.77 -3.57 -12.14
CA ALA A 158 -1.35 -2.38 -12.77
C ALA A 158 -0.92 -2.26 -14.25
N LEU A 159 0.36 -2.53 -14.56
CA LEU A 159 0.86 -2.56 -15.93
C LEU A 159 0.16 -3.65 -16.77
N GLN A 160 -0.03 -4.84 -16.22
CA GLN A 160 -0.75 -5.93 -16.90
C GLN A 160 -2.22 -5.56 -17.14
N ILE A 161 -2.90 -4.95 -16.18
CA ILE A 161 -4.27 -4.47 -16.35
C ILE A 161 -4.33 -3.40 -17.44
N MET A 162 -3.38 -2.46 -17.49
CA MET A 162 -3.31 -1.46 -18.55
C MET A 162 -3.13 -2.10 -19.93
N GLN A 163 -2.18 -3.02 -20.08
CA GLN A 163 -1.85 -3.65 -21.35
C GLN A 163 -2.95 -4.61 -21.83
N LEU A 164 -3.32 -5.58 -20.99
CA LEU A 164 -4.20 -6.69 -21.36
C LEU A 164 -5.68 -6.39 -21.12
N GLY A 165 -5.99 -5.55 -20.13
CA GLY A 165 -7.35 -5.21 -19.74
C GLY A 165 -7.89 -3.95 -20.40
N LEU A 166 -7.04 -2.94 -20.63
CA LEU A 166 -7.42 -1.63 -21.17
C LEU A 166 -6.88 -1.36 -22.57
N GLY A 167 -5.99 -2.22 -23.09
CA GLY A 167 -5.37 -2.05 -24.42
C GLY A 167 -4.36 -0.90 -24.50
N ILE A 168 -3.85 -0.44 -23.36
CA ILE A 168 -2.86 0.64 -23.27
C ILE A 168 -1.46 0.03 -23.26
N ASN A 169 -0.73 0.20 -24.36
CA ASN A 169 0.67 -0.25 -24.45
C ASN A 169 1.62 0.90 -24.10
N PHE A 170 2.35 0.77 -22.99
CA PHE A 170 3.48 1.63 -22.67
C PHE A 170 4.75 1.08 -23.32
N THR A 171 5.35 1.87 -24.21
CA THR A 171 6.75 1.65 -24.62
C THR A 171 7.62 2.53 -23.74
N PRO A 172 8.43 1.95 -22.82
CA PRO A 172 9.32 2.76 -21.99
C PRO A 172 10.30 3.53 -22.90
N PRO A 173 10.70 4.76 -22.52
CA PRO A 173 11.69 5.50 -23.29
C PRO A 173 12.97 4.68 -23.40
N HIS A 174 13.61 4.71 -24.57
CA HIS A 174 14.91 4.08 -24.75
C HIS A 174 15.90 4.65 -23.73
N LYS A 175 16.57 3.77 -22.98
CA LYS A 175 17.66 4.19 -22.09
C LYS A 175 18.71 4.90 -22.94
N ILE A 176 18.99 6.16 -22.60
CA ILE A 176 20.08 6.98 -23.17
C ILE A 176 21.39 6.54 -22.53
#